data_AF-A0A6A4RCR5-F1
#
_entry.id   AF-A0A6A4RCR5-F1
#
_cell.length_a   1.000
_cell.length_b   1.000
_cell.length_c   1.000
_cell.angle_alpha   90.00
_cell.angle_beta   90.00
_cell.angle_gamma   90.00
#
_symmetry.space_group_name_H-M   'P 1'
#
loop_
_entity.id
_entity.type
_entity.pdbx_description
1 polymer ?
#
loop_
_entity_poly.entity_id
_entity_poly.type
_entity_poly.pdbx_seq_one_letter_code
_entity_poly.pdbx_strand_id
1 'polypeptide(L)'
;MDLLQIASILIVLAALFGVLNYHFLKLPQAIGILVVALLASLGILGFDTLFPALQIGDEVRKIVGEFEFSEALLEGMLGLLLFAGALHVSISELRSQAGVVFLMATLGVALSTAIVGFGFSWITGMPLLVAMVFGALISPTDPVAVLGVLREANLRKSLETKIAGESLFNDGVAYVIYLVLVAMAFPVVGSHVTEVSDGAILFVQEALGGAAMGAALGWGTFQIMKRIDDYALEVLITLALAFGGYILSIYLHISAPIMAVVAGLFIGHVGMRDGMSEETRGYVDAFWKLVDEILNAILFVMIGFEIFVITDDYLLQGIYAIALALFGRLAAVAVPSVMMSGPGVIKGDIIPLMTWGGLKGGISIALALALPDSEWKPMILSVTYMVVIFSILIQGLTIAPMARKMARG
;
A
#
# COMPACT_ATOMS: atom_id res chain seq x y z
N MET A 1 -12.44 -16.00 -16.72
CA MET A 1 -13.60 -16.14 -15.79
C MET A 1 -14.31 -14.79 -15.65
N ASP A 2 -15.57 -14.72 -15.20
CA ASP A 2 -16.17 -13.40 -14.89
C ASP A 2 -15.65 -12.84 -13.54
N LEU A 3 -15.76 -11.52 -13.34
CA LEU A 3 -15.28 -10.84 -12.12
C LEU A 3 -15.90 -11.42 -10.83
N LEU A 4 -17.16 -11.84 -10.87
CA LEU A 4 -17.87 -12.39 -9.71
C LEU A 4 -17.30 -13.75 -9.30
N GLN A 5 -16.98 -14.61 -10.28
CA GLN A 5 -16.37 -15.91 -10.03
C GLN A 5 -15.00 -15.76 -9.37
N ILE A 6 -14.17 -14.85 -9.89
CA ILE A 6 -12.83 -14.59 -9.35
C ILE A 6 -12.92 -14.01 -7.94
N ALA A 7 -13.75 -12.98 -7.73
CA ALA A 7 -13.97 -12.40 -6.40
C ALA A 7 -14.46 -13.45 -5.39
N SER A 8 -15.37 -14.34 -5.82
CA SER A 8 -15.87 -15.43 -4.98
C SER A 8 -14.75 -16.41 -4.58
N ILE A 9 -13.91 -16.82 -5.54
CA ILE A 9 -12.77 -17.71 -5.27
C ILE A 9 -11.79 -17.05 -4.31
N LEU A 10 -11.43 -15.79 -4.52
CA LEU A 10 -10.51 -15.06 -3.66
C LEU A 10 -11.03 -14.94 -2.22
N ILE A 11 -12.32 -14.65 -2.05
CA ILE A 11 -12.95 -14.59 -0.72
C ILE A 11 -12.92 -15.97 -0.04
N VAL A 12 -13.26 -17.03 -0.77
CA VAL A 12 -13.24 -18.41 -0.24
C VAL A 12 -11.82 -18.81 0.16
N LEU A 13 -10.83 -18.52 -0.68
CA LEU A 13 -9.42 -18.81 -0.39
C LEU A 13 -8.89 -17.98 0.78
N ALA A 14 -9.23 -16.68 0.85
CA ALA A 14 -8.87 -15.83 1.98
C ALA A 14 -9.42 -16.36 3.30
N ALA A 15 -10.68 -16.79 3.32
CA ALA A 15 -11.30 -17.40 4.49
C ALA A 15 -10.61 -18.74 4.85
N LEU A 16 -10.40 -19.63 3.88
CA LEU A 16 -9.74 -20.92 4.09
C LEU A 16 -8.32 -20.74 4.63
N PHE A 17 -7.53 -19.85 4.03
CA PHE A 17 -6.16 -19.58 4.45
C PHE A 17 -6.11 -18.90 5.80
N GLY A 18 -7.08 -18.04 6.12
CA GLY A 18 -7.27 -17.48 7.45
C GLY A 18 -7.50 -18.57 8.51
N VAL A 19 -8.37 -19.55 8.22
CA VAL A 19 -8.62 -20.71 9.11
C VAL A 19 -7.36 -21.56 9.30
N LEU A 20 -6.63 -21.83 8.21
CA LEU A 20 -5.37 -22.57 8.28
C LEU A 20 -4.32 -21.82 9.11
N ASN A 21 -4.19 -20.50 8.91
CA ASN A 21 -3.31 -19.68 9.74
C ASN A 21 -3.70 -19.73 11.22
N TYR A 22 -4.99 -19.56 11.52
CA TYR A 22 -5.51 -19.58 12.90
C TYR A 22 -5.17 -20.88 13.64
N HIS A 23 -5.32 -22.03 12.97
CA HIS A 23 -5.10 -23.33 13.60
C HIS A 23 -3.62 -23.77 13.60
N PHE A 24 -2.86 -23.51 12.53
CA PHE A 24 -1.53 -24.10 12.35
C PHE A 24 -0.37 -23.12 12.56
N LEU A 25 -0.45 -21.92 11.98
CA LEU A 25 0.69 -20.98 11.94
C LEU A 25 0.69 -19.96 13.06
N LYS A 26 -0.49 -19.49 13.49
CA LYS A 26 -0.71 -18.46 14.52
C LYS A 26 0.10 -17.18 14.25
N LEU A 27 0.26 -16.84 12.98
CA LEU A 27 0.90 -15.60 12.56
C LEU A 27 -0.14 -14.48 12.48
N PRO A 28 0.31 -13.21 12.49
CA PRO A 28 -0.55 -12.07 12.15
C PRO A 28 -1.29 -12.34 10.85
N GLN A 29 -2.60 -12.06 10.82
CA GLN A 29 -3.52 -12.57 9.80
C GLN A 29 -3.03 -12.35 8.36
N ALA A 30 -2.63 -11.12 8.02
CA ALA A 30 -2.08 -10.77 6.71
C ALA A 30 -0.87 -11.64 6.30
N ILE A 31 0.14 -11.73 7.18
CA ILE A 31 1.36 -12.51 6.95
C ILE A 31 1.03 -14.00 6.86
N GLY A 32 0.16 -14.50 7.75
CA GLY A 32 -0.25 -15.89 7.77
C GLY A 32 -0.98 -16.31 6.50
N ILE A 33 -1.91 -15.50 6.01
CA ILE A 33 -2.63 -15.75 4.75
C ILE A 33 -1.64 -15.81 3.58
N LEU A 34 -0.70 -14.86 3.51
CA LEU A 34 0.35 -14.89 2.48
C LEU A 34 1.18 -16.17 2.54
N VAL A 35 1.65 -16.56 3.73
CA VAL A 35 2.45 -17.78 3.90
C VAL A 35 1.69 -19.02 3.45
N VAL A 36 0.42 -19.15 3.82
CA VAL A 36 -0.41 -20.28 3.38
C VAL A 36 -0.61 -20.24 1.86
N ALA A 37 -0.88 -19.07 1.28
CA ALA A 37 -1.02 -18.90 -0.16
C ALA A 37 0.26 -19.29 -0.91
N LEU A 38 1.44 -18.85 -0.44
CA LEU A 38 2.73 -19.22 -1.00
C LEU A 38 2.99 -20.74 -0.91
N LEU A 39 2.70 -21.36 0.23
CA LEU A 39 2.83 -22.81 0.40
C LEU A 39 1.89 -23.57 -0.53
N ALA A 40 0.66 -23.08 -0.73
CA ALA A 40 -0.29 -23.65 -1.68
C ALA A 40 0.25 -23.54 -3.12
N SER A 41 0.73 -22.37 -3.52
CA SER A 41 1.33 -22.14 -4.85
C SER A 41 2.55 -23.03 -5.10
N LEU A 42 3.46 -23.14 -4.13
CA LEU A 42 4.62 -24.04 -4.21
C LEU A 42 4.20 -25.52 -4.24
N GLY A 43 3.14 -25.88 -3.52
CA GLY A 43 2.56 -27.22 -3.56
C GLY A 43 2.00 -27.57 -4.94
N ILE A 44 1.33 -26.62 -5.60
CA ILE A 44 0.84 -26.78 -6.98
C ILE A 44 2.02 -26.97 -7.94
N LEU A 45 3.06 -26.14 -7.85
CA LEU A 45 4.28 -26.28 -8.66
C LEU A 45 4.95 -27.65 -8.46
N GLY A 46 5.09 -28.09 -7.20
CA GLY A 46 5.65 -29.40 -6.90
C GLY A 46 4.79 -30.54 -7.45
N PHE A 47 3.46 -30.42 -7.36
CA PHE A 47 2.54 -31.42 -7.90
C PHE A 47 2.65 -31.54 -9.43
N ASP A 48 2.75 -30.42 -10.15
CA ASP A 48 2.93 -30.42 -11.60
C ASP A 48 4.22 -31.11 -12.03
N THR A 49 5.31 -30.99 -11.27
CA THR A 49 6.56 -31.72 -11.58
C THR A 49 6.41 -33.23 -11.42
N LEU A 50 5.54 -33.70 -10.52
CA LEU A 50 5.27 -35.11 -10.28
C LEU A 50 4.23 -35.68 -11.27
N PHE A 51 3.26 -34.87 -11.67
CA PHE A 51 2.16 -35.27 -12.55
C PHE A 51 1.96 -34.27 -13.72
N PRO A 52 2.93 -34.16 -14.64
CA PRO A 52 2.91 -33.16 -15.71
C PRO A 52 1.74 -33.33 -16.70
N ALA A 53 1.09 -34.50 -16.72
CA ALA A 53 -0.08 -34.76 -17.55
C ALA A 53 -1.36 -34.02 -17.09
N LEU A 54 -1.40 -33.54 -15.84
CA LEU A 54 -2.59 -32.88 -15.26
C LEU A 54 -2.61 -31.36 -15.45
N GLN A 55 -1.46 -30.72 -15.76
CA GLN A 55 -1.32 -29.29 -16.09
C GLN A 55 -2.06 -28.33 -15.14
N ILE A 56 -2.06 -28.63 -13.84
CA ILE A 56 -2.89 -27.90 -12.86
C ILE A 56 -2.34 -26.50 -12.65
N GLY A 57 -1.02 -26.35 -12.53
CA GLY A 57 -0.39 -25.04 -12.38
C GLY A 57 -0.46 -24.19 -13.65
N ASP A 58 -0.52 -24.77 -14.85
CA ASP A 58 -0.77 -24.02 -16.08
C ASP A 58 -2.20 -23.44 -16.11
N GLU A 59 -3.20 -24.21 -15.67
CA GLU A 59 -4.57 -23.69 -15.53
C GLU A 59 -4.69 -22.65 -14.40
N VAL A 60 -4.03 -22.86 -13.25
CA VAL A 60 -3.99 -21.85 -12.18
C VAL A 60 -3.30 -20.58 -12.66
N ARG A 61 -2.17 -20.68 -13.37
CA ARG A 61 -1.49 -19.54 -13.98
C ARG A 61 -2.36 -18.83 -15.00
N LYS A 62 -3.14 -19.58 -15.78
CA LYS A 62 -4.06 -19.00 -16.75
C LYS A 62 -5.20 -18.26 -16.05
N ILE A 63 -5.77 -18.81 -14.98
CA ILE A 63 -6.80 -18.14 -14.18
C ILE A 63 -6.26 -16.88 -13.49
N VAL A 64 -5.06 -16.95 -12.92
CA VAL A 64 -4.39 -15.81 -12.27
C VAL A 64 -3.94 -14.76 -13.30
N GLY A 65 -3.45 -15.18 -14.46
CA GLY A 65 -3.04 -14.29 -15.55
C GLY A 65 -4.19 -13.70 -16.36
N GLU A 66 -5.37 -14.36 -16.39
CA GLU A 66 -6.63 -13.79 -16.89
C GLU A 66 -7.18 -12.69 -15.98
N PHE A 67 -6.70 -12.63 -14.73
CA PHE A 67 -7.07 -11.58 -13.79
C PHE A 67 -6.10 -10.42 -13.96
N GLU A 68 -6.60 -9.25 -14.38
CA GLU A 68 -5.83 -8.02 -14.35
C GLU A 68 -5.67 -7.55 -12.90
N PHE A 69 -4.75 -8.20 -12.15
CA PHE A 69 -4.42 -7.88 -10.75
C PHE A 69 -4.21 -6.39 -10.56
N SER A 70 -3.53 -5.76 -11.52
CA SER A 70 -3.31 -4.32 -11.55
C SER A 70 -4.63 -3.54 -11.54
N GLU A 71 -5.56 -3.84 -12.45
CA GLU A 71 -6.85 -3.14 -12.56
C GLU A 71 -7.69 -3.37 -11.31
N ALA A 72 -7.82 -4.63 -10.87
CA ALA A 72 -8.60 -4.96 -9.68
C ALA A 72 -8.06 -4.28 -8.41
N LEU A 73 -6.72 -4.23 -8.24
CA LEU A 73 -6.14 -3.54 -7.09
C LEU A 73 -6.23 -2.02 -7.23
N LEU A 74 -5.76 -1.43 -8.32
CA LEU A 74 -5.63 0.02 -8.47
C LEU A 74 -6.97 0.72 -8.67
N GLU A 75 -7.91 0.13 -9.41
CA GLU A 75 -9.20 0.73 -9.70
C GLU A 75 -10.29 0.28 -8.73
N GLY A 76 -10.24 -0.98 -8.28
CA GLY A 76 -11.28 -1.56 -7.42
C GLY A 76 -11.02 -1.43 -5.92
N MET A 77 -9.81 -1.76 -5.46
CA MET A 77 -9.53 -1.96 -4.03
C MET A 77 -8.74 -0.82 -3.38
N LEU A 78 -7.82 -0.17 -4.10
CA LEU A 78 -6.89 0.83 -3.57
C LEU A 78 -7.63 2.00 -2.92
N GLY A 79 -8.64 2.54 -3.60
CA GLY A 79 -9.47 3.62 -3.06
C GLY A 79 -10.13 3.23 -1.74
N LEU A 80 -10.63 2.01 -1.62
CA LEU A 80 -11.27 1.50 -0.40
C LEU A 80 -10.25 1.26 0.72
N LEU A 81 -9.10 0.64 0.42
CA LEU A 81 -8.03 0.39 1.38
C LEU A 81 -7.52 1.70 1.97
N LEU A 82 -7.27 2.70 1.13
CA LEU A 82 -6.80 4.02 1.57
C LEU A 82 -7.88 4.78 2.34
N PHE A 83 -9.13 4.72 1.90
CA PHE A 83 -10.25 5.34 2.62
C PHE A 83 -10.45 4.71 4.00
N ALA A 84 -10.47 3.38 4.08
CA ALA A 84 -10.63 2.64 5.33
C ALA A 84 -9.46 2.87 6.28
N GLY A 85 -8.22 2.81 5.77
CA GLY A 85 -7.01 3.12 6.53
C GLY A 85 -7.04 4.54 7.09
N ALA A 86 -7.46 5.52 6.28
CA ALA A 86 -7.61 6.91 6.69
C ALA A 86 -8.67 7.13 7.78
N LEU A 87 -9.80 6.43 7.68
CA LEU A 87 -10.92 6.56 8.62
C LEU A 87 -10.51 6.21 10.06
N HIS A 88 -9.63 5.23 10.23
CA HIS A 88 -9.14 4.81 11.54
C HIS A 88 -8.03 5.71 12.13
N VAL A 89 -7.49 6.67 11.36
CA VAL A 89 -6.43 7.57 11.83
C VAL A 89 -7.02 8.74 12.60
N SER A 90 -6.57 8.93 13.84
CA SER A 90 -7.03 10.04 14.67
C SER A 90 -6.40 11.37 14.23
N ILE A 91 -7.19 12.28 13.64
CA ILE A 91 -6.70 13.60 13.20
C ILE A 91 -6.09 14.41 14.35
N SER A 92 -6.61 14.31 15.58
CA SER A 92 -6.07 15.05 16.72
C SER A 92 -4.63 14.64 17.05
N GLU A 93 -4.32 13.34 16.99
CA GLU A 93 -2.97 12.86 17.22
C GLU A 93 -2.08 13.08 15.99
N LEU A 94 -2.61 12.87 14.78
CA LEU A 94 -1.93 13.16 13.53
C LEU A 94 -1.50 14.63 13.46
N ARG A 95 -2.35 15.58 13.86
CA ARG A 95 -2.04 17.02 13.88
C ARG A 95 -0.85 17.34 14.77
N SER A 96 -0.68 16.60 15.88
CA SER A 96 0.48 16.75 16.76
C SER A 96 1.79 16.25 16.14
N GLN A 97 1.70 15.38 15.13
CA GLN A 97 2.85 14.77 14.42
C GLN A 97 2.94 15.18 12.94
N ALA A 98 2.11 16.13 12.49
CA ALA A 98 1.89 16.41 11.09
C ALA A 98 3.17 16.82 10.35
N GLY A 99 4.05 17.59 10.98
CA GLY A 99 5.33 17.99 10.37
C GLY A 99 6.22 16.79 10.02
N VAL A 100 6.35 15.84 10.95
CA VAL A 100 7.19 14.64 10.74
C VAL A 100 6.56 13.72 9.70
N VAL A 101 5.25 13.46 9.82
CA VAL A 101 4.52 12.60 8.87
C VAL A 101 4.58 13.19 7.46
N PHE A 102 4.34 14.49 7.31
CA PHE A 102 4.39 15.16 6.02
C PHE A 102 5.78 15.11 5.39
N LEU A 103 6.85 15.38 6.16
CA LEU A 103 8.21 15.29 5.65
C LEU A 103 8.60 13.86 5.25
N MET A 104 8.20 12.84 6.02
CA MET A 104 8.46 11.45 5.64
C MET A 104 7.67 11.05 4.39
N ALA A 105 6.39 11.40 4.31
CA ALA A 105 5.53 11.08 3.17
C ALA A 105 5.86 11.86 1.89
N THR A 106 6.63 12.95 1.97
CA THR A 106 7.06 13.74 0.80
C THR A 106 8.55 13.59 0.53
N LEU A 107 9.38 14.24 1.34
CA LEU A 107 10.84 14.20 1.21
C LEU A 107 11.37 12.77 1.39
N GLY A 108 10.82 12.00 2.34
CA GLY A 108 11.24 10.61 2.54
C GLY A 108 10.96 9.73 1.32
N VAL A 109 9.79 9.87 0.71
CA VAL A 109 9.40 9.17 -0.52
C VAL A 109 10.29 9.58 -1.69
N ALA A 110 10.53 10.88 -1.87
CA ALA A 110 11.41 11.39 -2.91
C ALA A 110 12.85 10.88 -2.75
N LEU A 111 13.38 10.86 -1.53
CA LEU A 111 14.71 10.33 -1.22
C LEU A 111 14.78 8.82 -1.47
N SER A 112 13.80 8.06 -1.00
CA SER A 112 13.74 6.61 -1.24
C SER A 112 13.69 6.31 -2.74
N THR A 113 12.83 7.04 -3.47
CA THR A 113 12.71 6.93 -4.93
C THR A 113 14.04 7.23 -5.63
N ALA A 114 14.70 8.32 -5.25
CA ALA A 114 16.00 8.68 -5.82
C ALA A 114 17.08 7.64 -5.51
N ILE A 115 17.22 7.23 -4.25
CA ILE A 115 18.23 6.26 -3.83
C ILE A 115 18.06 4.93 -4.55
N VAL A 116 16.83 4.41 -4.58
CA VAL A 116 16.53 3.15 -5.28
C VAL A 116 16.72 3.33 -6.78
N GLY A 117 16.22 4.41 -7.38
CA GLY A 117 16.32 4.64 -8.83
C GLY A 117 17.75 4.83 -9.33
N PHE A 118 18.53 5.71 -8.71
CA PHE A 118 19.94 5.88 -9.06
C PHE A 118 20.75 4.61 -8.80
N GLY A 119 20.54 3.96 -7.64
CA GLY A 119 21.25 2.73 -7.29
C GLY A 119 20.92 1.59 -8.25
N PHE A 120 19.66 1.43 -8.61
CA PHE A 120 19.23 0.34 -9.49
C PHE A 120 19.64 0.58 -10.95
N SER A 121 19.57 1.82 -11.44
CA SER A 121 20.11 2.20 -12.76
C SER A 121 21.61 1.90 -12.87
N TRP A 122 22.38 2.24 -11.83
CA TRP A 122 23.82 1.98 -11.78
C TRP A 122 24.14 0.49 -11.85
N ILE A 123 23.38 -0.35 -11.13
CA ILE A 123 23.65 -1.78 -11.02
C ILE A 123 23.20 -2.55 -12.27
N THR A 124 22.07 -2.17 -12.86
CA THR A 124 21.45 -2.93 -13.95
C THR A 124 21.74 -2.35 -15.34
N GLY A 125 22.23 -1.11 -15.43
CA GLY A 125 22.35 -0.37 -16.69
C GLY A 125 21.01 0.14 -17.22
N MET A 126 19.92 -0.01 -16.46
CA MET A 126 18.59 0.46 -16.83
C MET A 126 18.58 1.99 -17.00
N PRO A 127 17.86 2.53 -18.01
CA PRO A 127 17.68 3.97 -18.15
C PRO A 127 17.21 4.59 -16.83
N LEU A 128 17.86 5.68 -16.42
CA LEU A 128 17.63 6.30 -15.10
C LEU A 128 16.14 6.55 -14.85
N LEU A 129 15.40 7.01 -15.85
CA LEU A 129 13.99 7.33 -15.71
C LEU A 129 13.13 6.09 -15.41
N VAL A 130 13.41 4.96 -16.05
CA VAL A 130 12.74 3.67 -15.78
C VAL A 130 13.14 3.15 -14.39
N ALA A 131 14.39 3.32 -13.99
CA ALA A 131 14.83 2.96 -12.64
C ALA A 131 14.20 3.87 -11.57
N MET A 132 13.97 5.14 -11.86
CA MET A 132 13.23 6.05 -10.98
C MET A 132 11.77 5.63 -10.83
N VAL A 133 11.12 5.14 -11.90
CA VAL A 133 9.79 4.51 -11.82
C VAL A 133 9.83 3.33 -10.84
N PHE A 134 10.85 2.48 -10.95
CA PHE A 134 11.08 1.37 -10.01
C PHE A 134 11.30 1.84 -8.56
N GLY A 135 12.04 2.93 -8.37
CA GLY A 135 12.21 3.54 -7.05
C GLY A 135 10.88 4.04 -6.46
N ALA A 136 10.02 4.63 -7.29
CA ALA A 136 8.73 5.16 -6.87
C ALA A 136 7.78 4.03 -6.48
N LEU A 137 7.69 2.95 -7.25
CA LEU A 137 6.77 1.83 -6.95
C LEU A 137 7.20 1.01 -5.72
N ILE A 138 8.50 0.99 -5.38
CA ILE A 138 8.99 0.34 -4.14
C ILE A 138 8.95 1.27 -2.93
N SER A 139 8.81 2.59 -3.09
CA SER A 139 8.75 3.53 -1.97
C SER A 139 7.55 3.35 -1.00
N PRO A 140 6.32 3.03 -1.46
CA PRO A 140 5.15 2.77 -0.63
C PRO A 140 5.43 1.79 0.51
N THR A 141 4.64 1.90 1.58
CA THR A 141 4.76 1.00 2.74
C THR A 141 3.40 0.63 3.26
N ASP A 142 3.23 -0.61 3.68
CA ASP A 142 1.97 -1.16 4.17
C ASP A 142 1.87 -1.07 5.70
N PRO A 143 0.98 -0.24 6.26
CA PRO A 143 0.82 -0.11 7.69
C PRO A 143 0.07 -1.29 8.31
N VAL A 144 -0.75 -2.02 7.54
CA VAL A 144 -1.65 -3.07 8.05
C VAL A 144 -0.84 -4.25 8.54
N ALA A 145 0.11 -4.71 7.71
CA ALA A 145 1.00 -5.80 8.08
C ALA A 145 1.84 -5.46 9.33
N VAL A 146 2.27 -4.21 9.46
CA VAL A 146 3.12 -3.74 10.57
C VAL A 146 2.30 -3.60 11.86
N LEU A 147 1.18 -2.88 11.81
CA LEU A 147 0.36 -2.56 12.97
C LEU A 147 -0.27 -3.83 13.55
N GLY A 148 -0.63 -4.81 12.72
CA GLY A 148 -1.07 -6.12 13.19
C GLY A 148 -0.04 -6.80 14.09
N VAL A 149 1.23 -6.78 13.68
CA VAL A 149 2.34 -7.36 14.46
C VAL A 149 2.68 -6.52 15.69
N LEU A 150 2.64 -5.20 15.56
CA LEU A 150 3.10 -4.26 16.59
C LEU A 150 2.10 -4.03 17.72
N ARG A 151 0.79 -4.22 17.49
CA ARG A 151 -0.24 -4.17 18.54
C ARG A 151 0.04 -5.17 19.67
N GLU A 152 0.59 -6.34 19.35
CA GLU A 152 0.99 -7.35 20.34
C GLU A 152 2.20 -6.93 21.19
N ALA A 153 3.02 -5.99 20.70
CA ALA A 153 4.21 -5.49 21.38
C ALA A 153 3.93 -4.28 22.32
N ASN A 154 2.66 -3.83 22.42
CA ASN A 154 2.20 -2.75 23.29
C ASN A 154 3.01 -1.44 23.13
N LEU A 155 3.20 -1.02 21.88
CA LEU A 155 3.93 0.20 21.55
C LEU A 155 3.17 1.47 21.99
N ARG A 156 3.90 2.58 22.08
CA ARG A 156 3.30 3.88 22.37
C ARG A 156 2.38 4.28 21.22
N LYS A 157 1.13 4.69 21.52
CA LYS A 157 0.16 5.20 20.53
C LYS A 157 0.74 6.23 19.56
N SER A 158 1.61 7.12 20.05
CA SER A 158 2.28 8.12 19.21
C SER A 158 3.12 7.52 18.07
N LEU A 159 3.67 6.31 18.25
CA LEU A 159 4.44 5.62 17.22
C LEU A 159 3.52 4.91 16.22
N GLU A 160 2.43 4.30 16.70
CA GLU A 160 1.39 3.73 15.83
C GLU A 160 0.81 4.80 14.90
N THR A 161 0.47 5.97 15.44
CA THR A 161 -0.05 7.10 14.65
C THR A 161 0.96 7.63 13.64
N LYS A 162 2.26 7.61 13.97
CA LYS A 162 3.32 8.00 13.02
C LYS A 162 3.47 6.99 11.88
N ILE A 163 3.46 5.70 12.19
CA ILE A 163 3.56 4.63 11.19
C ILE A 163 2.32 4.66 10.29
N ALA A 164 1.12 4.65 10.89
CA ALA A 164 -0.14 4.70 10.16
C ALA A 164 -0.23 5.95 9.27
N GLY A 165 0.07 7.13 9.82
CA GLY A 165 0.03 8.38 9.08
C GLY A 165 1.05 8.43 7.95
N GLU A 166 2.29 8.01 8.18
CA GLU A 166 3.32 8.00 7.16
C GLU A 166 2.96 7.09 6.00
N SER A 167 2.59 5.84 6.27
CA SER A 167 2.23 4.89 5.22
C SER A 167 1.00 5.34 4.43
N LEU A 168 -0.03 5.89 5.10
CA LEU A 168 -1.25 6.37 4.45
C LEU A 168 -0.98 7.48 3.41
N PHE A 169 -0.15 8.46 3.75
CA PHE A 169 0.19 9.53 2.81
C PHE A 169 1.28 9.11 1.80
N ASN A 170 2.21 8.24 2.21
CA ASN A 170 3.26 7.70 1.34
C ASN A 170 2.64 6.99 0.13
N ASP A 171 1.63 6.13 0.33
CA ASP A 171 0.98 5.40 -0.77
C ASP A 171 0.38 6.35 -1.81
N GLY A 172 -0.33 7.40 -1.37
CA GLY A 172 -0.88 8.41 -2.26
C GLY A 172 0.18 9.24 -2.98
N VAL A 173 1.23 9.69 -2.28
CA VAL A 173 2.30 10.51 -2.86
C VAL A 173 3.15 9.69 -3.84
N ALA A 174 3.52 8.46 -3.47
CA ALA A 174 4.29 7.57 -4.31
C ALA A 174 3.53 7.18 -5.58
N TYR A 175 2.21 7.00 -5.50
CA TYR A 175 1.37 6.77 -6.69
C TYR A 175 1.44 7.95 -7.68
N VAL A 176 1.35 9.20 -7.20
CA VAL A 176 1.45 10.38 -8.06
C VAL A 176 2.87 10.48 -8.66
N ILE A 177 3.92 10.25 -7.86
CA ILE A 177 5.30 10.21 -8.38
C ILE A 177 5.44 9.13 -9.46
N TYR A 178 4.87 7.95 -9.23
CA TYR A 178 4.86 6.85 -10.19
C TYR A 178 4.19 7.26 -11.51
N LEU A 179 2.98 7.84 -11.47
CA LEU A 179 2.27 8.27 -12.67
C LEU A 179 3.07 9.28 -13.49
N VAL A 180 3.64 10.29 -12.83
CA VAL A 180 4.46 11.32 -13.48
C VAL A 180 5.71 10.68 -14.12
N LEU A 181 6.41 9.82 -13.39
CA LEU A 181 7.61 9.16 -13.91
C LEU A 181 7.29 8.19 -15.05
N VAL A 182 6.17 7.47 -14.99
CA VAL A 182 5.71 6.58 -16.08
C VAL A 182 5.37 7.39 -17.32
N ALA A 183 4.64 8.50 -17.18
CA ALA A 183 4.30 9.38 -18.29
C ALA A 183 5.55 9.94 -18.99
N MET A 184 6.62 10.20 -18.22
CA MET A 184 7.90 10.64 -18.77
C MET A 184 8.74 9.49 -19.34
N ALA A 185 8.73 8.31 -18.70
CA ALA A 185 9.54 7.15 -19.08
C ALA A 185 9.00 6.43 -20.33
N PHE A 186 7.68 6.38 -20.46
CA PHE A 186 6.96 5.67 -21.51
C PHE A 186 6.03 6.62 -22.26
N PRO A 187 6.56 7.64 -22.95
CA PRO A 187 5.74 8.62 -23.64
C PRO A 187 4.94 7.93 -24.75
N VAL A 188 3.62 8.10 -24.69
CA VAL A 188 2.73 7.71 -25.80
C VAL A 188 2.98 8.70 -26.94
N VAL A 189 3.05 8.20 -28.18
CA VAL A 189 3.25 9.05 -29.37
C VAL A 189 2.17 10.15 -29.40
N GLY A 190 2.56 11.39 -29.09
CA GLY A 190 1.66 12.57 -29.06
C GLY A 190 1.53 13.29 -27.71
N SER A 191 2.08 12.78 -26.60
CA SER A 191 2.05 13.49 -25.30
C SER A 191 3.33 14.31 -25.06
N HIS A 192 3.19 15.64 -24.97
CA HIS A 192 4.28 16.59 -24.73
C HIS A 192 4.62 16.79 -23.24
N VAL A 193 4.86 15.71 -22.48
CA VAL A 193 5.45 15.86 -21.14
C VAL A 193 6.96 15.65 -21.27
N THR A 194 7.63 16.62 -21.88
CA THR A 194 9.06 16.51 -22.22
C THR A 194 9.98 17.27 -21.26
N GLU A 195 9.46 18.15 -20.40
CA GLU A 195 10.25 18.93 -19.44
C GLU A 195 9.93 18.59 -17.97
N VAL A 196 10.96 18.64 -17.11
CA VAL A 196 10.85 18.40 -15.66
C VAL A 196 9.92 19.41 -14.97
N SER A 197 9.80 20.62 -15.53
CA SER A 197 8.86 21.67 -15.12
C SER A 197 7.40 21.21 -15.27
N ASP A 198 7.07 20.56 -16.38
CA ASP A 198 5.70 20.08 -16.66
C ASP A 198 5.32 18.95 -15.69
N GLY A 199 6.26 18.05 -15.38
CA GLY A 199 6.06 17.00 -14.39
C GLY A 199 5.83 17.53 -12.98
N ALA A 200 6.53 18.60 -12.57
CA ALA A 200 6.34 19.23 -11.27
C ALA A 200 4.97 19.94 -11.17
N ILE A 201 4.54 20.61 -12.25
CA ILE A 201 3.21 21.24 -12.32
C ILE A 201 2.11 20.17 -12.25
N LEU A 202 2.26 19.08 -13.00
CA LEU A 202 1.32 17.95 -13.00
C LEU A 202 1.22 17.32 -11.61
N PHE A 203 2.35 17.06 -10.94
CA PHE A 203 2.38 16.54 -9.57
C PHE A 203 1.60 17.44 -8.61
N VAL A 204 1.86 18.76 -8.65
CA VAL A 204 1.18 19.73 -7.77
C VAL A 204 -0.31 19.77 -8.07
N GLN A 205 -0.70 19.76 -9.35
CA GLN A 205 -2.10 19.76 -9.78
C GLN A 205 -2.83 18.50 -9.31
N GLU A 206 -2.25 17.32 -9.52
CA GLU A 206 -2.86 16.05 -9.12
C GLU A 206 -2.96 15.91 -7.61
N ALA A 207 -1.90 16.25 -6.87
CA ALA A 207 -1.86 16.12 -5.43
C ALA A 207 -2.76 17.13 -4.73
N LEU A 208 -2.68 18.42 -5.09
CA LEU A 208 -3.55 19.44 -4.50
C LEU A 208 -4.99 19.31 -4.96
N GLY A 209 -5.22 18.93 -6.22
CA GLY A 209 -6.55 18.66 -6.76
C GLY A 209 -7.24 17.52 -6.01
N GLY A 210 -6.54 16.39 -5.82
CA GLY A 210 -7.04 15.25 -5.05
C GLY A 210 -7.33 15.64 -3.60
N ALA A 211 -6.42 16.36 -2.94
CA ALA A 211 -6.62 16.80 -1.56
C ALA A 211 -7.79 17.78 -1.41
N ALA A 212 -7.92 18.75 -2.31
CA ALA A 212 -9.02 19.71 -2.30
C ALA A 212 -10.37 19.03 -2.56
N MET A 213 -10.43 18.10 -3.52
CA MET A 213 -11.62 17.30 -3.81
C MET A 213 -12.01 16.43 -2.61
N GLY A 214 -11.05 15.73 -2.01
CA GLY A 214 -11.30 14.89 -0.83
C GLY A 214 -11.80 15.70 0.37
N ALA A 215 -11.24 16.89 0.59
CA ALA A 215 -11.71 17.80 1.62
C ALA A 215 -13.13 18.32 1.33
N ALA A 216 -13.42 18.71 0.09
CA ALA A 216 -14.74 19.21 -0.32
C ALA A 216 -15.82 18.13 -0.19
N LEU A 217 -15.58 16.95 -0.75
CA LEU A 217 -16.51 15.81 -0.71
C LEU A 217 -16.66 15.25 0.70
N GLY A 218 -15.55 15.09 1.43
CA GLY A 218 -15.56 14.62 2.82
C GLY A 218 -16.32 15.57 3.75
N TRP A 219 -16.07 16.88 3.64
CA TRP A 219 -16.82 17.89 4.39
C TRP A 219 -18.30 17.94 3.99
N GLY A 220 -18.62 17.90 2.70
CA GLY A 220 -20.00 17.89 2.21
C GLY A 220 -20.77 16.66 2.71
N THR A 221 -20.17 15.48 2.60
CA THR A 221 -20.71 14.22 3.11
C THR A 221 -20.98 14.29 4.60
N PHE A 222 -20.03 14.83 5.36
CA PHE A 222 -20.19 15.05 6.78
C PHE A 222 -21.38 15.96 7.12
N GLN A 223 -21.58 17.07 6.39
CA GLN A 223 -22.74 17.95 6.62
C GLN A 223 -24.08 17.25 6.37
N ILE A 224 -24.10 16.28 5.44
CA ILE A 224 -25.28 15.46 5.16
C ILE A 224 -25.51 14.48 6.32
N MET A 225 -24.47 13.76 6.75
CA MET A 225 -24.55 12.78 7.84
C MET A 225 -25.03 13.40 9.16
N LYS A 226 -24.63 14.64 9.46
CA LYS A 226 -25.14 15.38 10.64
C LYS A 226 -26.66 15.46 10.78
N ARG A 227 -27.38 15.32 9.66
CA ARG A 227 -28.83 15.48 9.58
C ARG A 227 -29.56 14.14 9.47
N ILE A 228 -28.81 13.04 9.53
CA ILE A 228 -29.29 11.67 9.40
C ILE A 228 -29.00 10.98 10.74
N ASP A 229 -29.90 10.10 11.17
CA ASP A 229 -29.71 9.24 12.33
C ASP A 229 -30.18 7.83 11.94
N ASP A 230 -29.50 7.28 10.94
CA ASP A 230 -29.76 5.95 10.37
C ASP A 230 -28.42 5.34 9.94
N TYR A 231 -28.00 4.32 10.68
CA TYR A 231 -26.68 3.72 10.48
C TYR A 231 -26.50 3.07 9.11
N ALA A 232 -27.56 2.51 8.52
CA ALA A 232 -27.47 1.85 7.23
C ALA A 232 -27.28 2.88 6.12
N LEU A 233 -28.02 4.00 6.19
CA LEU A 233 -27.89 5.10 5.24
C LEU A 233 -26.53 5.79 5.38
N GLU A 234 -26.04 5.98 6.60
CA GLU A 234 -24.73 6.57 6.84
C GLU A 234 -23.58 5.70 6.31
N VAL A 235 -23.62 4.38 6.52
CA VAL A 235 -22.66 3.45 5.89
C VAL A 235 -22.74 3.56 4.37
N LEU A 236 -23.94 3.56 3.80
CA LEU A 236 -24.13 3.69 2.35
C LEU A 236 -23.56 5.01 1.81
N ILE A 237 -23.73 6.11 2.53
CA ILE A 237 -23.17 7.42 2.16
C ILE A 237 -21.64 7.39 2.19
N THR A 238 -21.02 6.74 3.18
CA THR A 238 -19.55 6.60 3.20
C THR A 238 -19.03 5.74 2.05
N LEU A 239 -19.74 4.67 1.68
CA LEU A 239 -19.43 3.88 0.48
C LEU A 239 -19.57 4.71 -0.80
N ALA A 240 -20.64 5.52 -0.91
CA ALA A 240 -20.86 6.41 -2.03
C ALA A 240 -19.74 7.46 -2.16
N LEU A 241 -19.23 7.97 -1.03
CA LEU A 241 -18.06 8.86 -1.00
C LEU A 241 -16.80 8.15 -1.48
N ALA A 242 -16.53 6.94 -0.97
CA ALA A 242 -15.35 6.18 -1.33
C ALA A 242 -15.33 5.79 -2.83
N PHE A 243 -16.41 5.20 -3.35
CA PHE A 243 -16.49 4.82 -4.76
C PHE A 243 -16.73 6.01 -5.69
N GLY A 244 -17.75 6.82 -5.39
CA GLY A 244 -18.18 7.92 -6.24
C GLY A 244 -17.14 9.05 -6.29
N GLY A 245 -16.51 9.36 -5.15
CA GLY A 245 -15.41 10.31 -5.10
C GLY A 245 -14.18 9.83 -5.89
N TYR A 246 -13.89 8.53 -5.83
CA TYR A 246 -12.73 7.94 -6.52
C TYR A 246 -12.91 8.02 -8.04
N ILE A 247 -14.06 7.57 -8.53
CA ILE A 247 -14.41 7.65 -9.96
C ILE A 247 -14.44 9.11 -10.44
N LEU A 248 -15.03 10.02 -9.65
CA LEU A 248 -15.06 11.45 -10.01
C LEU A 248 -13.64 12.05 -10.11
N SER A 249 -12.72 11.62 -9.24
CA SER A 249 -11.33 12.07 -9.26
C SER A 249 -10.61 11.62 -10.53
N ILE A 250 -10.86 10.39 -10.98
CA ILE A 250 -10.34 9.86 -12.25
C ILE A 250 -10.86 10.71 -13.42
N TYR A 251 -12.17 11.00 -13.46
CA TYR A 251 -12.76 11.84 -14.53
C TYR A 251 -12.22 13.27 -14.56
N LEU A 252 -11.84 13.80 -13.40
CA LEU A 252 -11.29 15.16 -13.28
C LEU A 252 -9.76 15.19 -13.46
N HIS A 253 -9.12 14.05 -13.73
CA HIS A 253 -7.67 13.93 -13.85
C HIS A 253 -6.92 14.47 -12.62
N ILE A 254 -7.41 14.11 -11.43
CA ILE A 254 -6.79 14.42 -10.14
C ILE A 254 -6.51 13.13 -9.37
N SER A 255 -5.66 13.19 -8.33
CA SER A 255 -5.26 11.99 -7.59
C SER A 255 -6.41 11.38 -6.79
N ALA A 256 -6.98 10.29 -7.32
CA ALA A 256 -8.02 9.51 -6.66
C ALA A 256 -7.57 8.88 -5.33
N PRO A 257 -6.34 8.33 -5.20
CA PRO A 257 -5.79 7.87 -3.92
C PRO A 257 -5.73 8.97 -2.85
N ILE A 258 -5.22 10.16 -3.20
CA ILE A 258 -5.13 11.28 -2.25
C ILE A 258 -6.53 11.77 -1.86
N MET A 259 -7.46 11.83 -2.82
CA MET A 259 -8.86 12.15 -2.52
C MET A 259 -9.43 11.17 -1.49
N ALA A 260 -9.23 9.86 -1.66
CA ALA A 260 -9.75 8.83 -0.76
C ALA A 260 -9.16 8.97 0.66
N VAL A 261 -7.85 9.22 0.76
CA VAL A 261 -7.18 9.48 2.04
C VAL A 261 -7.76 10.69 2.75
N VAL A 262 -7.86 11.83 2.05
CA VAL A 262 -8.36 13.08 2.67
C VAL A 262 -9.84 12.92 3.05
N ALA A 263 -10.66 12.34 2.16
CA ALA A 263 -12.07 12.08 2.44
C ALA A 263 -12.25 11.16 3.66
N GLY A 264 -11.50 10.06 3.74
CA GLY A 264 -11.53 9.13 4.87
C GLY A 264 -11.11 9.78 6.19
N LEU A 265 -10.08 10.62 6.18
CA LEU A 265 -9.66 11.40 7.36
C LEU A 265 -10.78 12.32 7.85
N PHE A 266 -11.49 13.00 6.95
CA PHE A 266 -12.62 13.87 7.30
C PHE A 266 -13.76 13.08 7.96
N ILE A 267 -14.15 11.94 7.40
CA ILE A 267 -15.19 11.08 7.99
C ILE A 267 -14.75 10.55 9.36
N GLY A 268 -13.52 10.03 9.45
CA GLY A 268 -12.95 9.46 10.66
C GLY A 268 -12.83 10.47 11.82
N HIS A 269 -12.46 11.72 11.55
CA HIS A 269 -12.32 12.74 12.59
C HIS A 269 -13.63 13.28 13.11
N VAL A 270 -14.54 13.63 12.20
CA VAL A 270 -15.68 14.46 12.57
C VAL A 270 -16.91 13.62 12.93
N GLY A 271 -16.97 12.36 12.49
CA GLY A 271 -17.87 11.36 13.07
C GLY A 271 -17.63 11.13 14.57
N MET A 272 -16.43 11.47 15.10
CA MET A 272 -16.15 11.29 16.52
C MET A 272 -16.71 12.38 17.45
N ARG A 273 -17.02 13.58 16.96
CA ARG A 273 -17.19 14.75 17.85
C ARG A 273 -18.54 15.46 17.76
N ASP A 274 -19.11 15.64 16.57
CA ASP A 274 -20.14 16.68 16.40
C ASP A 274 -21.30 16.32 15.43
N GLY A 275 -21.52 15.05 15.07
CA GLY A 275 -22.46 14.72 13.99
C GLY A 275 -23.16 13.36 13.97
N MET A 276 -22.68 12.33 14.69
CA MET A 276 -23.27 10.98 14.65
C MET A 276 -23.61 10.51 16.07
N SER A 277 -24.66 9.69 16.19
CA SER A 277 -24.94 8.95 17.42
C SER A 277 -23.83 7.92 17.69
N GLU A 278 -23.60 7.56 18.97
CA GLU A 278 -22.55 6.61 19.34
C GLU A 278 -22.75 5.23 18.69
N GLU A 279 -24.00 4.81 18.55
CA GLU A 279 -24.38 3.55 17.90
C GLU A 279 -23.99 3.56 16.42
N THR A 280 -24.40 4.59 15.67
CA THR A 280 -24.09 4.69 14.24
C THR A 280 -22.59 4.77 13.98
N ARG A 281 -21.86 5.49 14.83
CA ARG A 281 -20.39 5.53 14.77
C ARG A 281 -19.77 4.14 14.95
N GLY A 282 -20.31 3.35 15.89
CA GLY A 282 -19.86 1.96 16.10
C GLY A 282 -20.06 1.09 14.85
N TYR A 283 -21.20 1.22 14.17
CA TYR A 283 -21.46 0.48 12.93
C TYR A 283 -20.56 0.90 11.76
N VAL A 284 -20.35 2.21 11.56
CA VAL A 284 -19.46 2.71 10.49
C VAL A 284 -18.02 2.25 10.72
N ASP A 285 -17.51 2.37 11.94
CA ASP A 285 -16.15 1.92 12.31
C ASP A 285 -16.01 0.40 12.12
N ALA A 286 -16.96 -0.39 12.65
CA ALA A 286 -16.94 -1.84 12.50
C ALA A 286 -17.03 -2.29 11.03
N PHE A 287 -17.89 -1.64 10.24
CA PHE A 287 -18.03 -1.93 8.82
C PHE A 287 -16.73 -1.68 8.07
N TRP A 288 -16.13 -0.50 8.21
CA TRP A 288 -14.91 -0.16 7.50
C TRP A 288 -13.70 -0.96 7.97
N LYS A 289 -13.65 -1.33 9.25
CA LYS A 289 -12.65 -2.27 9.77
C LYS A 289 -12.77 -3.65 9.12
N LEU A 290 -13.99 -4.18 8.98
CA LEU A 290 -14.20 -5.48 8.32
C LEU A 290 -13.87 -5.41 6.83
N VAL A 291 -14.26 -4.32 6.14
CA VAL A 291 -13.91 -4.09 4.73
C VAL A 291 -12.39 -4.06 4.55
N ASP A 292 -11.67 -3.31 5.39
CA ASP A 292 -10.20 -3.24 5.38
C ASP A 292 -9.58 -4.63 5.59
N GLU A 293 -10.03 -5.37 6.60
CA GLU A 293 -9.53 -6.73 6.88
C GLU A 293 -9.78 -7.70 5.72
N ILE A 294 -10.96 -7.66 5.09
CA ILE A 294 -11.32 -8.53 3.95
C ILE A 294 -10.51 -8.17 2.71
N LEU A 295 -10.40 -6.88 2.37
CA LEU A 295 -9.66 -6.42 1.20
C LEU A 295 -8.17 -6.73 1.33
N ASN A 296 -7.58 -6.54 2.51
CA ASN A 296 -6.20 -6.95 2.76
C ASN A 296 -6.04 -8.47 2.66
N ALA A 297 -6.95 -9.26 3.24
CA ALA A 297 -6.89 -10.71 3.13
C ALA A 297 -6.89 -11.16 1.65
N ILE A 298 -7.77 -10.59 0.82
CA ILE A 298 -7.81 -10.84 -0.62
C ILE A 298 -6.49 -10.42 -1.27
N LEU A 299 -5.97 -9.23 -0.94
CA LEU A 299 -4.70 -8.74 -1.45
C LEU A 299 -3.54 -9.71 -1.17
N PHE A 300 -3.40 -10.19 0.06
CA PHE A 300 -2.33 -11.14 0.43
C PHE A 300 -2.50 -12.51 -0.23
N VAL A 301 -3.74 -12.98 -0.44
CA VAL A 301 -4.00 -14.18 -1.25
C VAL A 301 -3.50 -13.97 -2.68
N MET A 302 -3.89 -12.86 -3.32
CA MET A 302 -3.50 -12.55 -4.68
C MET A 302 -1.98 -12.46 -4.82
N ILE A 303 -1.30 -11.76 -3.90
CA ILE A 303 0.17 -11.71 -3.85
C ILE A 303 0.76 -13.11 -3.74
N GLY A 304 0.24 -13.98 -2.87
CA GLY A 304 0.77 -15.33 -2.67
C GLY A 304 0.63 -16.25 -3.89
N PHE A 305 -0.34 -16.00 -4.75
CA PHE A 305 -0.49 -16.72 -6.03
C PHE A 305 0.36 -16.13 -7.16
N GLU A 306 0.79 -14.88 -7.08
CA GLU A 306 1.61 -14.23 -8.11
C GLU A 306 3.08 -14.74 -8.16
N ILE A 307 3.47 -15.69 -7.28
CA ILE A 307 4.83 -16.27 -7.25
C ILE A 307 5.24 -16.95 -8.56
N PHE A 308 4.27 -17.34 -9.39
CA PHE A 308 4.53 -17.96 -10.68
C PHE A 308 5.32 -17.07 -11.66
N VAL A 309 5.39 -15.76 -11.38
CA VAL A 309 6.06 -14.79 -12.24
C VAL A 309 7.56 -14.65 -11.92
N ILE A 310 8.05 -15.21 -10.80
CA ILE A 310 9.48 -15.15 -10.48
C ILE A 310 10.26 -16.04 -11.43
N THR A 311 11.14 -15.43 -12.23
CA THR A 311 12.22 -16.13 -12.93
C THR A 311 13.53 -16.06 -12.13
N ASP A 312 14.31 -17.14 -12.19
CA ASP A 312 15.61 -17.25 -11.50
C ASP A 312 16.65 -16.25 -12.04
N ASP A 313 16.41 -15.68 -13.22
CA ASP A 313 17.34 -14.82 -13.97
C ASP A 313 17.70 -13.49 -13.25
N TYR A 314 16.90 -13.06 -12.26
CA TYR A 314 17.04 -11.75 -11.62
C TYR A 314 17.37 -11.79 -10.12
N LEU A 315 17.80 -12.94 -9.59
CA LEU A 315 18.03 -13.11 -8.15
C LEU A 315 19.04 -12.10 -7.57
N LEU A 316 20.14 -11.84 -8.29
CA LEU A 316 21.18 -10.92 -7.84
C LEU A 316 20.67 -9.47 -7.80
N GLN A 317 19.92 -9.05 -8.81
CA GLN A 317 19.25 -7.75 -8.89
C GLN A 317 18.22 -7.61 -7.76
N GLY A 318 17.51 -8.70 -7.43
CA GLY A 318 16.63 -8.82 -6.27
C GLY A 318 17.33 -8.49 -4.95
N ILE A 319 18.47 -9.13 -4.68
CA ILE A 319 19.25 -8.90 -3.46
C ILE A 319 19.72 -7.44 -3.37
N TYR A 320 20.20 -6.87 -4.48
CA TYR A 320 20.60 -5.47 -4.50
C TYR A 320 19.41 -4.52 -4.31
N ALA A 321 18.26 -4.81 -4.91
CA ALA A 321 17.06 -4.01 -4.72
C ALA A 321 16.57 -4.05 -3.26
N ILE A 322 16.65 -5.19 -2.58
CA ILE A 322 16.35 -5.29 -1.14
C ILE A 322 17.28 -4.38 -0.33
N ALA A 323 18.59 -4.43 -0.59
CA ALA A 323 19.56 -3.58 0.10
C ALA A 323 19.30 -2.09 -0.16
N LEU A 324 19.03 -1.72 -1.42
CA LEU A 324 18.67 -0.34 -1.80
C LEU A 324 17.36 0.11 -1.18
N ALA A 325 16.34 -0.75 -1.11
CA ALA A 325 15.06 -0.44 -0.49
C ALA A 325 15.21 -0.20 1.01
N LEU A 326 16.01 -1.02 1.71
CA LEU A 326 16.32 -0.82 3.14
C LEU A 326 17.12 0.46 3.37
N PHE A 327 18.11 0.75 2.52
CA PHE A 327 18.91 1.96 2.62
C PHE A 327 18.10 3.22 2.29
N GLY A 328 17.28 3.17 1.24
CA GLY A 328 16.32 4.21 0.88
C GLY A 328 15.35 4.48 2.01
N ARG A 329 14.83 3.42 2.65
CA ARG A 329 13.96 3.54 3.82
C ARG A 329 14.68 4.14 5.04
N LEU A 330 15.94 3.78 5.27
CA LEU A 330 16.74 4.39 6.34
C LEU A 330 16.88 5.89 6.11
N ALA A 331 17.23 6.31 4.90
CA ALA A 331 17.33 7.72 4.55
C ALA A 331 15.98 8.44 4.66
N ALA A 332 14.90 7.81 4.20
CA ALA A 332 13.55 8.35 4.24
C ALA A 332 13.04 8.64 5.66
N VAL A 333 13.51 7.88 6.66
CA VAL A 333 13.17 8.09 8.07
C VAL A 333 14.20 9.01 8.74
N ALA A 334 15.50 8.75 8.55
CA ALA A 334 16.58 9.43 9.24
C ALA A 334 16.69 10.90 8.84
N VAL A 335 16.62 11.23 7.55
CA VAL A 335 16.82 12.60 7.07
C VAL A 335 15.72 13.54 7.58
N PRO A 336 14.42 13.26 7.41
CA PRO A 336 13.35 14.06 8.03
C PRO A 336 13.48 14.18 9.55
N SER A 337 13.90 13.10 10.22
CA SER A 337 14.02 13.09 11.69
C SER A 337 15.13 14.02 12.21
N VAL A 338 16.24 14.16 11.47
CA VAL A 338 17.36 15.04 11.82
C VAL A 338 17.08 16.50 11.42
N MET A 339 16.36 16.72 10.33
CA MET A 339 15.99 18.07 9.87
C MET A 339 15.00 18.76 10.81
N MET A 340 14.21 18.00 11.57
CA MET A 340 13.30 18.54 12.56
C MET A 340 13.96 18.67 13.93
N SER A 341 13.77 19.82 14.57
CA SER A 341 14.05 20.03 16.00
C SER A 341 12.76 20.53 16.66
N GLY A 342 12.16 19.74 17.55
CA GLY A 342 10.91 20.13 18.23
C GLY A 342 10.05 18.98 18.76
N PRO A 343 8.81 19.28 19.22
CA PRO A 343 7.85 18.27 19.64
C PRO A 343 7.55 17.30 18.48
N GLY A 344 7.66 16.00 18.74
CA GLY A 344 7.37 14.96 17.73
C GLY A 344 8.59 14.37 17.03
N VAL A 345 9.82 14.87 17.27
CA VAL A 345 11.06 14.28 16.72
C VAL A 345 11.13 12.78 17.04
N ILE A 346 11.47 11.99 16.02
CA ILE A 346 11.76 10.57 16.18
C ILE A 346 13.12 10.49 16.88
N LYS A 347 13.15 9.96 18.10
CA LYS A 347 14.41 9.72 18.80
C LYS A 347 15.25 8.72 18.01
N GLY A 348 16.57 8.88 18.02
CA GLY A 348 17.51 8.02 17.29
C GLY A 348 17.27 6.53 17.54
N ASP A 349 16.90 6.17 18.77
CA ASP A 349 16.60 4.80 19.17
C ASP A 349 15.43 4.19 18.38
N ILE A 350 14.47 4.99 17.90
CA ILE A 350 13.25 4.53 17.20
C ILE A 350 13.48 4.43 15.68
N ILE A 351 14.52 5.08 15.13
CA ILE A 351 14.80 5.07 13.68
C ILE A 351 14.95 3.63 13.15
N PRO A 352 15.74 2.73 13.77
CA PRO A 352 15.85 1.36 13.29
C PRO A 352 14.51 0.63 13.26
N LEU A 353 13.64 0.86 14.25
CA LEU A 353 12.32 0.25 14.29
C LEU A 353 11.40 0.75 13.18
N MET A 354 11.42 2.05 12.89
CA MET A 354 10.64 2.65 11.79
C MET A 354 11.18 2.28 10.41
N THR A 355 12.51 2.11 10.29
CA THR A 355 13.13 1.61 9.07
C THR A 355 12.77 0.15 8.84
N TRP A 356 12.94 -0.70 9.85
CA TRP A 356 12.65 -2.13 9.74
C TRP A 356 11.15 -2.40 9.61
N GLY A 357 10.31 -1.57 10.21
CA GLY A 357 8.86 -1.63 10.12
C GLY A 357 8.28 -1.01 8.84
N GLY A 358 9.09 -0.57 7.88
CA GLY A 358 8.60 -0.11 6.58
C GLY A 358 8.27 -1.29 5.66
N LEU A 359 7.25 -2.09 6.01
CA LEU A 359 6.86 -3.25 5.20
C LEU A 359 6.39 -2.82 3.82
N LYS A 360 6.71 -3.57 2.78
CA LYS A 360 6.24 -3.34 1.42
C LYS A 360 4.93 -4.10 1.19
N GLY A 361 3.96 -3.43 0.56
CA GLY A 361 2.61 -3.94 0.36
C GLY A 361 2.32 -4.41 -1.06
N GLY A 362 1.08 -4.85 -1.28
CA GLY A 362 0.59 -5.27 -2.60
C GLY A 362 0.51 -4.16 -3.64
N ILE A 363 0.44 -2.89 -3.21
CA ILE A 363 0.44 -1.73 -4.10
C ILE A 363 1.68 -1.72 -5.00
N SER A 364 2.87 -2.03 -4.45
CA SER A 364 4.10 -2.11 -5.24
C SER A 364 4.01 -3.12 -6.38
N ILE A 365 3.39 -4.28 -6.14
CA ILE A 365 3.21 -5.33 -7.15
C ILE A 365 2.21 -4.87 -8.22
N ALA A 366 1.08 -4.26 -7.83
CA ALA A 366 0.13 -3.75 -8.81
C ALA A 366 0.73 -2.68 -9.70
N LEU A 367 1.50 -1.74 -9.13
CA LEU A 367 2.19 -0.72 -9.92
C LEU A 367 3.22 -1.35 -10.86
N ALA A 368 3.95 -2.39 -10.45
CA ALA A 368 4.84 -3.11 -11.36
C ALA A 368 4.08 -3.82 -12.51
N LEU A 369 2.90 -4.37 -12.24
CA LEU A 369 2.04 -5.01 -13.26
C LEU A 369 1.41 -3.99 -14.21
N ALA A 370 1.04 -2.81 -13.68
CA ALA A 370 0.47 -1.69 -14.43
C ALA A 370 1.46 -1.05 -15.42
N LEU A 371 2.75 -1.40 -15.34
CA LEU A 371 3.75 -0.84 -16.23
C LEU A 371 3.44 -1.16 -17.69
N PRO A 372 3.62 -0.20 -18.61
CA PRO A 372 3.59 -0.47 -20.03
C PRO A 372 4.58 -1.57 -20.42
N ASP A 373 4.23 -2.36 -21.43
CA ASP A 373 5.11 -3.43 -21.91
C ASP A 373 6.44 -2.85 -22.42
N SER A 374 7.52 -3.37 -21.85
CA SER A 374 8.89 -2.96 -22.13
C SER A 374 9.85 -4.10 -21.81
N GLU A 375 11.08 -4.02 -22.31
CA GLU A 375 12.15 -4.98 -22.00
C GLU A 375 12.47 -5.06 -20.50
N TRP A 376 12.16 -3.99 -19.74
CA TRP A 376 12.45 -3.86 -18.32
C TRP A 376 11.35 -4.39 -17.41
N LYS A 377 10.10 -4.49 -17.91
CA LYS A 377 8.93 -4.89 -17.13
C LYS A 377 9.10 -6.27 -16.43
N PRO A 378 9.59 -7.33 -17.10
CA PRO A 378 9.79 -8.64 -16.44
C PRO A 378 10.79 -8.58 -15.27
N MET A 379 11.87 -7.81 -15.43
CA MET A 379 12.87 -7.62 -14.38
C MET A 379 12.27 -6.83 -13.20
N ILE A 380 11.61 -5.71 -13.47
CA ILE A 380 10.97 -4.87 -12.45
C ILE A 380 9.96 -5.70 -11.66
N LEU A 381 9.12 -6.47 -12.34
CA LEU A 381 8.10 -7.30 -11.71
C LEU A 381 8.72 -8.37 -10.79
N SER A 382 9.68 -9.13 -11.30
CA SER A 382 10.37 -10.18 -10.54
C SER A 382 11.07 -9.62 -9.30
N VAL A 383 11.81 -8.53 -9.46
CA VAL A 383 12.55 -7.88 -8.38
C VAL A 383 11.60 -7.25 -7.35
N THR A 384 10.51 -6.63 -7.79
CA THR A 384 9.48 -6.07 -6.90
C THR A 384 8.88 -7.16 -6.03
N TYR A 385 8.58 -8.32 -6.62
CA TYR A 385 8.05 -9.46 -5.87
C TYR A 385 9.06 -9.95 -4.82
N MET A 386 10.34 -10.10 -5.18
CA MET A 386 11.39 -10.48 -4.23
C MET A 386 11.48 -9.49 -3.05
N VAL A 387 11.40 -8.18 -3.32
CA VAL A 387 11.43 -7.14 -2.28
C VAL A 387 10.20 -7.24 -1.38
N VAL A 388 9.01 -7.43 -1.94
CA VAL A 388 7.75 -7.52 -1.17
C VAL A 388 7.72 -8.79 -0.32
N ILE A 389 8.10 -9.94 -0.86
CA ILE A 389 8.18 -11.20 -0.11
C ILE A 389 9.22 -11.13 1.00
N PHE A 390 10.42 -10.60 0.71
CA PHE A 390 11.43 -10.35 1.74
C PHE A 390 10.86 -9.47 2.86
N SER A 391 10.16 -8.40 2.48
CA SER A 391 9.62 -7.45 3.44
C SER A 391 8.58 -8.13 4.35
N ILE A 392 7.56 -8.76 3.77
CA ILE A 392 6.46 -9.34 4.55
C ILE A 392 6.93 -10.53 5.40
N LEU A 393 7.74 -11.45 4.83
CA LEU A 393 8.17 -12.65 5.54
C LEU A 393 9.32 -12.37 6.52
N ILE A 394 10.34 -11.63 6.10
CA ILE A 394 11.52 -11.42 6.94
C ILE A 394 11.30 -10.24 7.86
N GLN A 395 11.00 -9.05 7.33
CA GLN A 395 10.81 -7.88 8.19
C GLN A 395 9.54 -8.04 9.05
N GLY A 396 8.45 -8.56 8.49
CA GLY A 396 7.17 -8.70 9.20
C GLY A 396 7.21 -9.68 10.37
N LEU A 397 7.94 -10.80 10.24
CA LEU A 397 8.09 -11.75 11.36
C LEU A 397 9.13 -11.30 12.40
N THR A 398 10.09 -10.47 12.02
CA THR A 398 11.18 -10.05 12.91
C THR A 398 10.94 -8.70 13.61
N ILE A 399 9.97 -7.90 13.16
CA ILE A 399 9.64 -6.60 13.76
C ILE A 399 9.11 -6.72 15.20
N ALA A 400 8.25 -7.71 15.50
CA ALA A 400 7.73 -7.92 16.86
C ALA A 400 8.85 -8.25 17.88
N PRO A 401 9.74 -9.23 17.61
CA PRO A 401 10.92 -9.47 18.44
C PRO A 401 11.79 -8.22 18.65
N MET A 402 12.02 -7.44 17.59
CA MET A 402 12.80 -6.20 17.65
C MET A 402 12.14 -5.16 18.54
N ALA A 403 10.83 -4.90 18.35
CA ALA A 403 10.06 -3.98 19.16
C ALA A 403 10.08 -4.36 20.65
N ARG A 404 9.90 -5.65 20.97
CA ARG A 404 9.97 -6.15 22.36
C ARG A 404 11.34 -5.96 22.99
N LYS A 405 12.42 -6.11 22.22
CA LYS A 405 13.79 -5.88 22.72
C LYS A 405 14.03 -4.40 23.03
N MET A 406 13.54 -3.51 22.17
CA MET A 406 13.68 -2.06 22.33
C MET A 406 12.77 -1.48 23.42
N ALA A 407 11.63 -2.12 23.72
CA ALA A 407 10.77 -1.72 24.84
C ALA A 407 11.33 -2.10 26.22
N ARG A 408 12.33 -3.01 26.27
CA ARG A 408 12.96 -3.50 27.50
C ARG A 408 14.28 -2.80 27.86
N GLY A 409 14.87 -2.07 26.91
CA GLY A 409 16.05 -1.21 27.12
C GLY A 409 15.62 0.23 27.31
#